data_AF-A0A238JV79-F1
#
_entry.id   AF-A0A238JV79-F1
#
_cell.length_a   1.000
_cell.length_b   1.000
_cell.length_c   1.000
_cell.angle_alpha   90.00
_cell.angle_beta   90.00
_cell.angle_gamma   90.00
#
_symmetry.space_group_name_H-M   'P 1'
#
loop_
_entity.id
_entity.type
_entity.pdbx_description
1 polymer ?
#
loop_
_entity_poly.entity_id
_entity_poly.type
_entity_poly.pdbx_seq_one_letter_code
_entity_poly.pdbx_strand_id
1 'polypeptide(L)'
;MKKWMIAALVAHLATGAVAQQREFVCISEIDGTEYRLTRLEGEQKGSVKFGDTTGDAQVFPGLNNMTFILATEQHVMTFFVKSPDLSYNLSIRRPVLQNDRGQCTETGA
;
A
#
# COMPACT_ATOMS: atom_id res chain seq x y z
N MET A 1 48.76 41.20 -3.57
CA MET A 1 47.82 40.42 -4.42
C MET A 1 47.98 38.93 -4.12
N LYS A 2 47.03 38.31 -3.39
CA LYS A 2 46.74 36.86 -3.50
C LYS A 2 45.45 36.56 -2.73
N LYS A 3 44.30 36.56 -3.42
CA LYS A 3 43.03 36.11 -2.83
C LYS A 3 43.03 34.58 -2.84
N TRP A 4 43.06 33.97 -1.67
CA TRP A 4 42.87 32.54 -1.49
C TRP A 4 41.36 32.25 -1.65
N MET A 5 40.97 31.52 -2.68
CA MET A 5 39.63 30.97 -2.80
C MET A 5 39.65 29.53 -2.30
N ILE A 6 39.18 29.33 -1.07
CA ILE A 6 38.79 28.01 -0.57
C ILE A 6 37.35 27.82 -1.04
N ALA A 7 37.18 27.18 -2.19
CA ALA A 7 35.86 26.72 -2.62
C ALA A 7 35.55 25.44 -1.83
N ALA A 8 34.79 25.58 -0.74
CA ALA A 8 34.20 24.44 -0.05
C ALA A 8 33.13 23.84 -0.98
N LEU A 9 33.47 22.74 -1.64
CA LEU A 9 32.49 21.87 -2.29
C LEU A 9 31.67 21.19 -1.18
N VAL A 10 30.56 21.81 -0.81
CA VAL A 10 29.53 21.15 -0.02
C VAL A 10 28.77 20.21 -0.96
N ALA A 11 29.29 19.00 -1.11
CA ALA A 11 28.56 17.88 -1.70
C ALA A 11 27.34 17.61 -0.81
N HIS A 12 26.18 18.15 -1.20
CA HIS A 12 24.90 17.76 -0.63
C HIS A 12 24.69 16.31 -1.08
N LEU A 13 24.98 15.37 -0.18
CA LEU A 13 24.47 14.02 -0.29
C LEU A 13 22.95 14.14 -0.24
N ALA A 14 22.31 14.13 -1.42
CA ALA A 14 20.91 13.87 -1.53
C ALA A 14 20.71 12.41 -1.09
N THR A 15 20.56 12.20 0.22
CA THR A 15 19.85 11.04 0.75
C THR A 15 18.44 11.16 0.22
N GLY A 16 18.21 10.61 -0.98
CA GLY A 16 16.87 10.34 -1.45
C GLY A 16 16.20 9.52 -0.36
N ALA A 17 15.21 10.09 0.32
CA ALA A 17 14.32 9.34 1.17
C ALA A 17 13.70 8.29 0.25
N VAL A 18 14.14 7.05 0.37
CA VAL A 18 13.45 5.92 -0.26
C VAL A 18 12.09 5.91 0.42
N ALA A 19 11.03 6.27 -0.32
CA ALA A 19 9.67 6.16 0.18
C ALA A 19 9.51 4.71 0.64
N GLN A 20 9.39 4.50 1.95
CA GLN A 20 9.38 3.17 2.54
C GLN A 20 8.12 2.47 2.02
N GLN A 21 8.29 1.33 1.37
CA GLN A 21 7.17 0.58 0.81
C GLN A 21 6.81 -0.53 1.78
N ARG A 22 5.54 -0.59 2.19
CA ARG A 22 5.00 -1.63 3.07
C ARG A 22 4.14 -2.59 2.26
N GLU A 23 4.39 -3.88 2.39
CA GLU A 23 3.63 -4.92 1.71
C GLU A 23 2.85 -5.77 2.72
N PHE A 24 1.61 -6.10 2.36
CA PHE A 24 0.72 -6.95 3.13
C PHE A 24 0.26 -8.10 2.25
N VAL A 25 0.49 -9.33 2.70
CA VAL A 25 -0.04 -10.54 2.06
C VAL A 25 -1.28 -10.96 2.83
N CYS A 26 -2.44 -10.87 2.20
CA CYS A 26 -3.75 -11.12 2.80
C CYS A 26 -4.38 -12.38 2.20
N ILE A 27 -4.78 -13.33 3.05
CA ILE A 27 -5.37 -14.61 2.64
C ILE A 27 -6.83 -14.64 3.07
N SER A 28 -7.73 -14.94 2.12
CA SER A 28 -9.15 -15.13 2.38
C SER A 28 -9.40 -16.35 3.26
N GLU A 29 -10.25 -16.18 4.27
CA GLU A 29 -10.80 -17.28 5.08
C GLU A 29 -11.98 -17.98 4.39
N ILE A 30 -12.53 -17.40 3.33
CA ILE A 30 -13.69 -17.93 2.62
C ILE A 30 -13.27 -18.91 1.54
N ASP A 31 -12.30 -18.54 0.71
CA ASP A 31 -11.90 -19.32 -0.46
C ASP A 31 -10.38 -19.49 -0.62
N GLY A 32 -9.57 -18.95 0.29
CA GLY A 32 -8.11 -19.04 0.24
C GLY A 32 -7.44 -18.12 -0.78
N THR A 33 -8.18 -17.22 -1.43
CA THR A 33 -7.61 -16.25 -2.37
C THR A 33 -6.54 -15.39 -1.68
N GLU A 34 -5.39 -15.23 -2.34
CA GLU A 34 -4.33 -14.33 -1.92
C GLU A 34 -4.47 -12.96 -2.59
N TYR A 35 -4.45 -11.91 -1.77
CA TYR A 35 -4.37 -10.52 -2.17
C TYR A 35 -3.07 -9.93 -1.64
N ARG A 36 -2.33 -9.21 -2.48
CA ARG A 36 -1.13 -8.47 -2.07
C ARG A 36 -1.43 -6.98 -2.11
N LEU A 37 -1.35 -6.34 -0.96
CA LEU A 37 -1.56 -4.90 -0.81
C LEU A 37 -0.21 -4.24 -0.62
N THR A 38 0.04 -3.15 -1.33
CA THR A 38 1.25 -2.36 -1.18
C THR A 38 0.88 -0.94 -0.84
N ARG A 39 1.48 -0.39 0.22
CA ARG A 39 1.35 1.02 0.60
C ARG A 39 2.68 1.74 0.36
N LEU A 40 2.60 2.88 -0.31
CA LEU A 40 3.73 3.80 -0.45
C LEU A 40 3.71 4.77 0.75
N GLU A 41 4.71 4.71 1.63
CA GLU A 41 4.76 5.63 2.76
C GLU A 41 4.96 7.08 2.31
N GLY A 42 4.38 8.01 3.08
CA GLY A 42 4.34 9.43 2.72
C GLY A 42 3.29 9.80 1.68
N GLU A 43 2.65 8.82 1.03
CA GLU A 43 1.62 9.03 0.01
C GLU A 43 0.29 8.37 0.39
N GLN A 44 -0.82 8.87 -0.17
CA GLN A 44 -2.15 8.24 -0.10
C GLN A 44 -2.36 7.28 -1.27
N LYS A 45 -1.32 6.51 -1.60
CA LYS A 45 -1.26 5.64 -2.78
C LYS A 45 -0.69 4.27 -2.44
N GLY A 46 -1.02 3.32 -3.29
CA GLY A 46 -0.61 1.93 -3.17
C GLY A 46 -1.04 1.12 -4.37
N SER A 47 -0.99 -0.20 -4.23
CA SER A 47 -1.50 -1.14 -5.23
C SER A 47 -2.17 -2.34 -4.58
N VAL A 48 -3.05 -2.98 -5.33
CA VAL A 48 -3.65 -4.28 -4.99
C VAL A 48 -3.34 -5.24 -6.12
N LYS A 49 -2.81 -6.43 -5.78
CA LYS A 49 -2.63 -7.54 -6.71
C LYS A 49 -3.45 -8.75 -6.26
N PHE A 50 -4.11 -9.40 -7.22
CA PHE A 50 -4.86 -10.64 -7.04
C PHE A 50 -4.82 -11.46 -8.34
N GLY A 51 -4.43 -12.74 -8.23
CA GLY A 51 -4.09 -13.55 -9.40
C GLY A 51 -3.06 -12.83 -10.29
N ASP A 52 -3.37 -12.69 -11.57
CA ASP A 52 -2.54 -11.99 -12.57
C ASP A 52 -2.87 -10.49 -12.71
N THR A 53 -3.83 -9.97 -11.93
CA THR A 53 -4.26 -8.57 -12.00
C THR A 53 -3.56 -7.76 -10.93
N THR A 54 -2.99 -6.61 -11.32
CA THR A 54 -2.49 -5.57 -10.43
C THR A 54 -3.16 -4.25 -10.79
N GLY A 55 -3.56 -3.47 -9.79
CA GLY A 55 -4.12 -2.14 -10.00
C GLY A 55 -3.68 -1.15 -8.94
N ASP A 56 -3.62 0.12 -9.32
CA ASP A 56 -3.32 1.23 -8.43
C ASP A 56 -4.49 1.48 -7.47
N ALA A 57 -4.16 1.70 -6.20
CA ALA A 57 -5.13 1.93 -5.15
C ALA A 57 -4.90 3.26 -4.45
N GLN A 58 -5.99 3.91 -4.06
CA GLN A 58 -5.94 4.99 -3.08
C GLN A 58 -5.88 4.39 -1.69
N VAL A 59 -5.03 4.94 -0.83
CA VAL A 59 -4.80 4.43 0.51
C VAL A 59 -5.14 5.50 1.55
N PHE A 60 -6.10 5.19 2.40
CA PHE A 60 -6.57 6.06 3.48
C PHE A 60 -6.17 5.47 4.83
N PRO A 61 -5.21 6.10 5.54
CA PRO A 61 -4.91 5.70 6.90
C PRO A 61 -6.02 6.16 7.86
N GLY A 62 -6.49 5.26 8.70
CA GLY A 62 -7.36 5.55 9.85
C GLY A 62 -6.60 5.39 11.17
N LEU A 63 -7.29 5.63 12.29
CA LEU A 63 -6.67 5.51 13.62
C LEU A 63 -6.14 4.09 13.90
N ASN A 64 -6.93 3.06 13.56
CA ASN A 64 -6.63 1.65 13.80
C ASN A 64 -6.88 0.79 12.55
N ASN A 65 -6.75 1.39 11.37
CA ASN A 65 -6.96 0.68 10.12
C ASN A 65 -6.24 1.37 8.95
N MET A 66 -6.14 0.64 7.84
CA MET A 66 -5.76 1.16 6.53
C MET A 66 -6.81 0.70 5.53
N THR A 67 -7.34 1.64 4.75
CA THR A 67 -8.32 1.34 3.70
C THR A 67 -7.67 1.47 2.33
N PHE A 68 -7.74 0.42 1.52
CA PHE A 68 -7.30 0.45 0.12
C PHE A 68 -8.53 0.44 -0.78
N ILE A 69 -8.59 1.38 -1.71
CA ILE A 69 -9.66 1.47 -2.71
C ILE A 69 -9.03 1.33 -4.09
N LEU A 70 -9.30 0.19 -4.74
CA LEU A 70 -9.01 -0.04 -6.15
C LEU A 70 -10.31 0.12 -6.93
N ALA A 71 -10.35 1.07 -7.86
CA ALA A 71 -11.47 1.24 -8.79
C ALA A 71 -11.00 0.96 -10.21
N THR A 72 -11.54 -0.09 -10.81
CA THR A 72 -11.35 -0.42 -12.23
C THR A 72 -12.68 -0.26 -12.97
N GLU A 73 -12.67 -0.40 -14.30
CA GLU A 73 -13.92 -0.41 -15.08
C GLU A 73 -14.85 -1.56 -14.71
N GLN A 74 -14.30 -2.67 -14.21
CA GLN A 74 -15.06 -3.90 -13.96
C GLN A 74 -15.53 -4.04 -12.50
N HIS A 75 -14.81 -3.45 -11.56
CA HIS A 75 -15.10 -3.59 -10.14
C HIS A 75 -14.50 -2.47 -9.30
N VAL A 76 -15.14 -2.18 -8.17
CA VAL A 76 -14.55 -1.40 -7.08
C VAL A 76 -14.29 -2.35 -5.91
N MET A 77 -13.02 -2.48 -5.54
CA MET A 77 -12.58 -3.26 -4.38
C MET A 77 -12.20 -2.32 -3.25
N THR A 78 -12.80 -2.53 -2.08
CA THR A 78 -12.48 -1.79 -0.86
C THR A 78 -11.97 -2.77 0.19
N PHE A 79 -10.67 -2.71 0.48
CA PHE A 79 -10.06 -3.45 1.58
C PHE A 79 -10.02 -2.56 2.81
N PHE A 80 -10.47 -3.09 3.93
CA PHE A 80 -10.32 -2.49 5.24
C PHE A 80 -9.44 -3.40 6.09
N VAL A 81 -8.17 -3.04 6.24
CA VAL A 81 -7.19 -3.80 7.04
C VAL A 81 -7.13 -3.18 8.42
N LYS A 82 -7.47 -3.95 9.45
CA LYS A 82 -7.41 -3.51 10.85
C LYS A 82 -5.98 -3.57 11.37
N SER A 83 -5.67 -2.72 12.34
CA SER A 83 -4.42 -2.77 13.09
C SER A 83 -4.74 -2.85 14.58
N PRO A 84 -3.92 -3.56 15.39
CA PRO A 84 -2.67 -4.23 15.03
C PRO A 84 -2.85 -5.69 14.58
N ASP A 85 -4.06 -6.23 14.65
CA ASP A 85 -4.36 -7.64 14.39
C ASP A 85 -4.23 -8.02 12.91
N LEU A 86 -4.25 -7.06 11.99
CA LEU A 86 -4.13 -7.26 10.54
C LEU A 86 -5.24 -8.13 9.93
N SER A 87 -6.39 -8.26 10.60
CA SER A 87 -7.58 -8.83 9.97
C SER A 87 -8.12 -7.88 8.91
N TYR A 88 -8.65 -8.41 7.81
CA TYR A 88 -9.23 -7.58 6.74
C TYR A 88 -10.69 -7.92 6.47
N ASN A 89 -11.42 -6.91 6.00
CA ASN A 89 -12.71 -7.09 5.32
C ASN A 89 -12.57 -6.50 3.91
N LEU A 90 -13.09 -7.22 2.93
CA LEU A 90 -13.09 -6.83 1.53
C LEU A 90 -14.53 -6.73 1.02
N SER A 91 -14.84 -5.62 0.37
CA SER A 91 -16.06 -5.47 -0.41
C SER A 91 -15.72 -5.30 -1.89
N ILE A 92 -16.27 -6.17 -2.73
CA ILE A 92 -16.09 -6.18 -4.18
C ILE A 92 -17.43 -5.79 -4.81
N ARG A 93 -17.52 -4.55 -5.28
CA ARG A 93 -18.70 -4.04 -5.96
C ARG A 93 -18.58 -4.27 -7.46
N ARG A 94 -19.39 -5.20 -7.97
CA ARG A 94 -19.66 -5.50 -9.38
C ARG A 94 -21.17 -5.26 -9.63
N PRO A 95 -21.80 -5.73 -10.73
CA PRO A 95 -23.27 -5.74 -10.81
C PRO A 95 -23.93 -6.44 -9.61
N VAL A 96 -23.22 -7.35 -8.95
CA VAL A 96 -23.57 -7.93 -7.65
C VAL A 96 -22.48 -7.59 -6.63
N LEU A 97 -22.89 -7.27 -5.40
CA LEU A 97 -21.98 -7.07 -4.28
C LEU A 97 -21.49 -8.42 -3.74
N GLN A 98 -20.18 -8.58 -3.63
CA GLN A 98 -19.56 -9.71 -2.93
C GLN A 98 -18.70 -9.18 -1.78
N ASN A 99 -18.69 -9.91 -0.67
CA ASN A 99 -17.83 -9.60 0.46
C ASN A 99 -16.88 -10.78 0.71
N ASP A 100 -15.71 -10.45 1.26
CA ASP A 100 -14.69 -11.39 1.68
C ASP A 100 -14.04 -10.89 2.99
N ARG A 101 -13.34 -11.78 3.69
CA ARG A 101 -12.62 -11.48 4.92
C ARG A 101 -11.48 -12.45 5.11
N GLY A 102 -10.49 -12.03 5.88
CA GLY A 102 -9.42 -12.93 6.29
C GLY A 102 -8.31 -12.21 7.03
N GLN A 103 -7.09 -12.69 6.83
CA GLN A 103 -5.95 -12.28 7.63
C GLN A 103 -4.79 -11.83 6.77
N CYS A 104 -4.20 -10.70 7.12
CA CYS A 104 -2.99 -10.19 6.49
C CYS A 104 -1.74 -10.47 7.35
N THR A 105 -0.61 -10.57 6.68
CA THR A 105 0.73 -10.55 7.27
C THR A 105 1.53 -9.45 6.58
N GLU A 106 2.20 -8.61 7.37
CA GLU A 106 3.10 -7.61 6.81
C GLU A 106 4.44 -8.26 6.44
N THR A 107 4.90 -8.01 5.21
CA THR A 107 6.16 -8.53 4.69
C THR A 107 7.07 -7.37 4.31
N GLY A 108 8.22 -7.25 5.00
CA GLY A 108 9.18 -6.16 4.79
C GLY A 108 9.04 -5.05 5.84
N ALA A 109 10.01 -5.00 6.75
CA ALA A 109 10.26 -3.88 7.66
C ALA A 109 11.61 -3.24 7.28
#